data_AF-A0A315XTZ5-F1
#
_entry.id   AF-A0A315XTZ5-F1
#
_cell.length_a   1.000
_cell.length_b   1.000
_cell.length_c   1.000
_cell.angle_alpha   90.00
_cell.angle_beta   90.00
_cell.angle_gamma   90.00
#
_symmetry.space_group_name_H-M   'P 1'
#
loop_
_entity.id
_entity.type
_entity.pdbx_description
1 polymer ?
#
loop_
_entity_poly.entity_id
_entity_poly.type
_entity_poly.pdbx_seq_one_letter_code
_entity_poly.pdbx_strand_id
1 'polypeptide(L)'
;MNIKEVFDANLKFIGQMELDADLMDRTFAKTETRDHFVIGTVDLPTGRIRVGDALAYMGTKEASPELNRTVPKGSYPVELAFITTRFDTIRITAARIKLSEERAVRYELAEPTHETTAFHCSDGDLTGFPVDAGMMGFMDASVMDEYSDFLHSWHRDNPDKNHYDDYFAALFNESYEKLPQYQRAGGDFIEWTVPETGHRLTMNATGFGDGFYQIFWGIDKNGDICEVTVPLIDADLLDRADSEYLEVWDGIEACIVTNNIADGGDIAYMCREESSDGSFNGWVFYGYDEGEDYWADADNFCLYSTHGLAGRFPEIIPLLHSPEGSAYVRDEDGIFIADEQ
;
A
#
# COMPACT_ATOMS: atom_id res chain seq x y z
N MET A 1 8.89 4.08 9.26
CA MET A 1 8.67 5.16 8.28
C MET A 1 7.67 6.15 8.89
N ASN A 2 7.71 7.46 8.59
CA ASN A 2 6.61 8.34 8.99
C ASN A 2 5.37 8.06 8.11
N ILE A 3 4.59 7.07 8.51
CA ILE A 3 3.46 6.55 7.73
C ILE A 3 2.42 7.65 7.45
N LYS A 4 2.23 8.59 8.38
CA LYS A 4 1.27 9.68 8.19
C LYS A 4 1.67 10.59 7.04
N GLU A 5 2.93 11.01 6.98
CA GLU A 5 3.43 11.85 5.90
C GLU A 5 3.38 11.13 4.55
N VAL A 6 3.73 9.84 4.52
CA VAL A 6 3.61 9.00 3.33
C VAL A 6 2.16 8.89 2.88
N PHE A 7 1.23 8.66 3.81
CA PHE A 7 -0.19 8.59 3.50
C PHE A 7 -0.72 9.92 2.95
N ASP A 8 -0.42 11.04 3.61
CA ASP A 8 -0.84 12.38 3.18
C ASP A 8 -0.26 12.77 1.80
N ALA A 9 0.98 12.36 1.52
CA ALA A 9 1.60 12.54 0.20
C ALA A 9 0.94 11.62 -0.85
N ASN A 10 0.65 10.37 -0.50
CA ASN A 10 0.01 9.45 -1.42
C ASN A 10 -1.44 9.83 -1.76
N LEU A 11 -2.19 10.40 -0.80
CA LEU A 11 -3.52 10.94 -1.07
C LEU A 11 -3.51 12.01 -2.16
N LYS A 12 -2.47 12.85 -2.20
CA LYS A 12 -2.29 13.84 -3.27
C LYS A 12 -1.94 13.16 -4.60
N PHE A 13 -1.11 12.12 -4.56
CA PHE A 13 -0.71 11.34 -5.72
C PHE A 13 -1.91 10.64 -6.38
N ILE A 14 -2.72 9.89 -5.63
CA ILE A 14 -3.85 9.14 -6.22
C ILE A 14 -4.97 10.07 -6.75
N GLY A 15 -5.03 11.31 -6.25
CA GLY A 15 -5.98 12.33 -6.69
C GLY A 15 -5.48 13.22 -7.84
N GLN A 16 -4.27 13.00 -8.36
CA GLN A 16 -3.71 13.84 -9.41
C GLN A 16 -4.38 13.60 -10.77
N MET A 17 -4.48 14.66 -11.58
CA MET A 17 -5.12 14.61 -12.89
C MET A 17 -4.13 14.36 -14.04
N GLU A 18 -2.83 14.33 -13.75
CA GLU A 18 -1.76 14.10 -14.71
C GLU A 18 -0.88 12.96 -14.23
N LEU A 19 -0.47 12.07 -15.13
CA LEU A 19 0.38 10.93 -14.80
C LEU A 19 1.64 10.95 -15.66
N ASP A 20 2.80 11.01 -15.00
CA ASP A 20 4.10 10.98 -15.64
C ASP A 20 4.41 9.58 -16.19
N ALA A 21 4.76 9.50 -17.47
CA ALA A 21 5.09 8.24 -18.12
C ALA A 21 6.42 7.65 -17.62
N ASP A 22 7.39 8.50 -17.29
CA ASP A 22 8.67 8.01 -16.76
C ASP A 22 8.49 7.46 -15.34
N LEU A 23 7.55 8.00 -14.56
CA LEU A 23 7.15 7.42 -13.27
C LEU A 23 6.54 6.04 -13.45
N MET A 24 5.62 5.86 -14.41
CA MET A 24 5.01 4.54 -14.67
C MET A 24 6.02 3.50 -15.15
N ASP A 25 6.98 3.90 -15.98
CA ASP A 25 8.11 3.03 -16.33
C ASP A 25 8.87 2.56 -15.08
N ARG A 26 9.17 3.47 -14.15
CA ARG A 26 9.86 3.12 -12.88
C ARG A 26 8.98 2.29 -11.94
N THR A 27 7.68 2.50 -11.94
CA THR A 27 6.73 1.73 -11.12
C THR A 27 6.67 0.27 -11.56
N PHE A 28 6.70 0.01 -12.88
CA PHE A 28 6.74 -1.34 -13.44
C PHE A 28 8.17 -1.83 -13.74
N ALA A 29 9.20 -1.20 -13.18
CA ALA A 29 10.57 -1.67 -13.30
C ALA A 29 10.93 -2.55 -12.10
N LYS A 30 11.53 -3.72 -12.38
CA LYS A 30 12.07 -4.60 -11.33
C LYS A 30 13.31 -3.96 -10.68
N THR A 31 13.32 -3.84 -9.36
CA THR A 31 14.45 -3.34 -8.55
C THR A 31 14.72 -4.30 -7.37
N GLU A 32 15.49 -3.89 -6.36
CA GLU A 32 15.61 -4.63 -5.10
C GLU A 32 14.29 -4.65 -4.30
N THR A 33 13.55 -3.53 -4.34
CA THR A 33 12.31 -3.32 -3.59
C THR A 33 11.06 -3.49 -4.43
N ARG A 34 11.16 -3.47 -5.77
CA ARG A 34 10.01 -3.50 -6.69
C ARG A 34 10.00 -4.72 -7.58
N ASP A 35 8.80 -5.22 -7.86
CA ASP A 35 8.56 -6.26 -8.86
C ASP A 35 7.23 -5.99 -9.57
N HIS A 36 6.96 -6.69 -10.65
CA HIS A 36 5.67 -6.65 -11.33
C HIS A 36 5.38 -8.00 -11.97
N PHE A 37 4.11 -8.37 -12.07
CA PHE A 37 3.71 -9.56 -12.83
C PHE A 37 2.24 -9.56 -13.21
N VAL A 38 1.92 -10.39 -14.20
CA VAL A 38 0.56 -10.61 -14.70
C VAL A 38 -0.20 -11.54 -13.75
N ILE A 39 -1.22 -11.01 -13.08
CA ILE A 39 -2.02 -11.77 -12.10
C ILE A 39 -3.10 -12.63 -12.74
N GLY A 40 -3.46 -12.34 -13.99
CA GLY A 40 -4.55 -13.00 -14.68
C GLY A 40 -4.98 -12.24 -15.92
N THR A 41 -6.20 -12.53 -16.36
CA THR A 41 -6.78 -12.00 -17.59
C THR A 41 -8.16 -11.41 -17.30
N VAL A 42 -8.47 -10.29 -17.96
CA VAL A 42 -9.83 -9.75 -18.02
C VAL A 42 -10.42 -9.99 -19.42
N ASP A 43 -11.63 -10.51 -19.47
CA ASP A 43 -12.37 -10.70 -20.71
C ASP A 43 -13.25 -9.47 -20.99
N LEU A 44 -13.07 -8.87 -22.18
CA LEU A 44 -13.72 -7.65 -22.66
C LEU A 44 -14.60 -7.91 -23.90
N PRO A 45 -15.73 -8.62 -23.77
CA PRO A 45 -16.59 -8.98 -24.91
C PRO A 45 -17.28 -7.79 -25.61
N THR A 46 -17.45 -6.67 -24.91
CA THR A 46 -17.99 -5.44 -25.52
C THR A 46 -16.89 -4.40 -25.79
N GLY A 47 -15.78 -4.46 -25.05
CA GLY A 47 -14.71 -3.47 -25.09
C GLY A 47 -15.04 -2.20 -24.30
N ARG A 48 -16.17 -2.17 -23.58
CA ARG A 48 -16.54 -1.09 -22.67
C ARG A 48 -16.07 -1.46 -21.28
N ILE A 49 -15.09 -0.74 -20.76
CA ILE A 49 -14.46 -1.04 -19.48
C ILE A 49 -15.16 -0.28 -18.38
N ARG A 50 -15.44 -0.96 -17.27
CA ARG A 50 -15.86 -0.39 -16.00
C ARG A 50 -14.82 -0.70 -14.92
N VAL A 51 -14.61 0.26 -14.03
CA VAL A 51 -13.67 0.15 -12.91
C VAL A 51 -14.39 0.57 -11.65
N GLY A 52 -14.09 -0.07 -10.52
CA GLY A 52 -14.71 0.24 -9.25
C GLY A 52 -14.21 -0.66 -8.16
N ASP A 53 -14.78 -0.49 -6.97
CA ASP A 53 -14.57 -1.42 -5.88
C ASP A 53 -15.27 -2.75 -6.16
N ALA A 54 -14.46 -3.80 -6.36
CA ALA A 54 -14.95 -5.11 -6.76
C ALA A 54 -15.87 -5.76 -5.72
N LEU A 55 -15.74 -5.42 -4.44
CA LEU A 55 -16.45 -6.07 -3.34
C LEU A 55 -17.45 -5.12 -2.64
N ALA A 56 -17.38 -3.81 -2.87
CA ALA A 56 -18.39 -2.86 -2.38
C ALA A 56 -19.40 -2.43 -3.46
N TYR A 57 -18.93 -2.08 -4.66
CA TYR A 57 -19.72 -1.26 -5.60
C TYR A 57 -20.00 -1.91 -6.95
N MET A 58 -19.07 -2.71 -7.49
CA MET A 58 -19.24 -3.33 -8.81
C MET A 58 -20.42 -4.32 -8.85
N GLY A 59 -20.79 -4.91 -7.70
CA GLY A 59 -21.94 -5.79 -7.58
C GLY A 59 -23.30 -5.09 -7.70
N THR A 60 -23.42 -3.85 -7.21
CA THR A 60 -24.61 -3.01 -7.39
C THR A 60 -24.52 -2.13 -8.62
N LYS A 61 -23.32 -2.06 -9.23
CA LYS A 61 -22.95 -1.20 -10.37
C LYS A 61 -22.91 0.29 -10.03
N GLU A 62 -23.20 0.66 -8.79
CA GLU A 62 -23.10 2.02 -8.30
C GLU A 62 -21.62 2.43 -8.25
N ALA A 63 -21.33 3.73 -8.33
CA ALA A 63 -19.99 4.29 -8.18
C ALA A 63 -18.86 3.60 -8.99
N SER A 64 -19.22 2.88 -10.06
CA SER A 64 -18.32 2.05 -10.85
C SER A 64 -18.33 2.56 -12.30
N PRO A 65 -17.61 3.64 -12.62
CA PRO A 65 -17.70 4.31 -13.91
C PRO A 65 -17.40 3.39 -15.10
N GLU A 66 -18.20 3.53 -16.15
CA GLU A 66 -17.85 3.11 -17.52
C GLU A 66 -16.99 4.18 -18.16
N LEU A 67 -15.85 3.79 -18.74
CA LEU A 67 -14.94 4.73 -19.40
C LEU A 67 -15.53 5.17 -20.75
N ASN A 68 -15.37 6.45 -21.11
CA ASN A 68 -16.01 7.05 -22.28
C ASN A 68 -15.41 6.63 -23.64
N ARG A 69 -14.34 5.82 -23.64
CA ARG A 69 -13.73 5.23 -24.82
C ARG A 69 -13.80 3.71 -24.73
N THR A 70 -13.88 3.06 -25.88
CA THR A 70 -13.88 1.61 -25.99
C THR A 70 -12.54 1.10 -26.49
N VAL A 71 -12.23 -0.14 -26.13
CA VAL A 71 -11.06 -0.89 -26.61
C VAL A 71 -11.50 -2.00 -27.56
N PRO A 72 -10.60 -2.59 -28.34
CA PRO A 72 -10.93 -3.79 -29.11
C PRO A 72 -11.44 -4.90 -28.18
N LYS A 73 -12.38 -5.69 -28.68
CA LYS A 73 -12.91 -6.83 -27.94
C LYS A 73 -11.86 -7.92 -27.84
N GLY A 74 -11.74 -8.54 -26.68
CA GLY A 74 -10.75 -9.60 -26.49
C GLY A 74 -10.52 -9.95 -25.03
N SER A 75 -9.46 -10.69 -24.79
CA SER A 75 -9.00 -11.07 -23.46
C SER A 75 -7.61 -10.49 -23.25
N TYR A 76 -7.42 -9.76 -22.15
CA TYR A 76 -6.22 -8.96 -21.94
C TYR A 76 -5.58 -9.26 -20.59
N PRO A 77 -4.23 -9.38 -20.53
CA PRO A 77 -3.56 -9.62 -19.27
C PRO A 77 -3.68 -8.39 -18.37
N VAL A 78 -3.88 -8.66 -17.08
CA VAL A 78 -3.84 -7.65 -16.02
C VAL A 78 -2.53 -7.81 -15.26
N GLU A 79 -1.76 -6.74 -15.21
CA GLU A 79 -0.46 -6.67 -14.57
C GLU A 79 -0.52 -5.74 -13.37
N LEU A 80 0.07 -6.19 -12.27
CA LEU A 80 0.23 -5.40 -11.06
C LEU A 80 1.72 -5.07 -10.84
N ALA A 81 1.97 -3.88 -10.32
CA ALA A 81 3.26 -3.49 -9.77
C ALA A 81 3.24 -3.59 -8.24
N PHE A 82 4.35 -4.04 -7.67
CA PHE A 82 4.51 -4.32 -6.25
C PHE A 82 5.73 -3.60 -5.71
N ILE A 83 5.67 -3.23 -4.43
CA ILE A 83 6.81 -2.77 -3.66
C ILE A 83 6.85 -3.48 -2.31
N THR A 84 8.06 -3.87 -1.91
CA THR A 84 8.38 -4.45 -0.60
C THR A 84 9.30 -3.49 0.12
N THR A 85 8.84 -2.98 1.26
CA THR A 85 9.63 -2.14 2.17
C THR A 85 10.38 -3.01 3.17
N ARG A 86 11.42 -2.48 3.83
CA ARG A 86 12.20 -3.24 4.83
C ARG A 86 11.41 -3.71 6.06
N PHE A 87 10.18 -3.21 6.24
CA PHE A 87 9.21 -3.68 7.24
C PHE A 87 8.34 -4.86 6.80
N ASP A 88 8.71 -5.55 5.72
CA ASP A 88 7.99 -6.72 5.19
C ASP A 88 6.50 -6.44 4.88
N THR A 89 6.21 -5.20 4.47
CA THR A 89 4.88 -4.85 3.97
C THR A 89 4.92 -4.78 2.45
N ILE A 90 4.37 -5.81 1.81
CA ILE A 90 4.15 -5.81 0.36
C ILE A 90 2.94 -4.92 0.07
N ARG A 91 3.04 -4.09 -0.97
CA ARG A 91 1.97 -3.20 -1.43
C ARG A 91 1.87 -3.22 -2.94
N ILE A 92 0.64 -3.17 -3.45
CA ILE A 92 0.37 -2.97 -4.87
C ILE A 92 0.42 -1.46 -5.15
N THR A 93 1.31 -1.05 -6.06
CA THR A 93 1.56 0.37 -6.39
C THR A 93 0.83 0.83 -7.63
N ALA A 94 0.51 -0.08 -8.55
CA ALA A 94 -0.31 0.20 -9.72
C ALA A 94 -0.95 -1.08 -10.27
N ALA A 95 -2.07 -0.92 -10.97
CA ALA A 95 -2.73 -1.98 -11.73
C ALA A 95 -2.92 -1.52 -13.18
N ARG A 96 -2.67 -2.40 -14.16
CA ARG A 96 -2.94 -2.09 -15.57
C ARG A 96 -3.49 -3.27 -16.37
N ILE A 97 -4.36 -2.97 -17.34
CA ILE A 97 -4.70 -3.87 -18.44
C ILE A 97 -3.73 -3.58 -19.59
N LYS A 98 -2.98 -4.58 -20.08
CA LYS A 98 -2.20 -4.40 -21.31
C LYS A 98 -3.05 -4.72 -22.53
N LEU A 99 -3.36 -3.71 -23.35
CA LEU A 99 -4.17 -3.84 -24.56
C LEU A 99 -3.32 -4.16 -25.79
N SER A 100 -2.01 -3.87 -25.73
CA SER A 100 -1.02 -4.25 -26.74
C SER A 100 0.37 -4.44 -26.09
N GLU A 101 1.35 -4.81 -26.90
CA GLU A 101 2.77 -4.87 -26.47
C GLU A 101 3.52 -3.54 -26.66
N GLU A 102 2.86 -2.51 -27.18
CA GLU A 102 3.46 -1.18 -27.31
C GLU A 102 3.55 -0.48 -25.95
N ARG A 103 4.61 0.31 -25.77
CA ARG A 103 4.84 1.10 -24.54
C ARG A 103 4.02 2.39 -24.56
N ALA A 104 3.34 2.69 -23.45
CA ALA A 104 2.75 4.01 -23.22
C ALA A 104 3.84 5.08 -23.15
N VAL A 105 3.70 6.15 -23.94
CA VAL A 105 4.62 7.30 -23.93
C VAL A 105 4.01 8.53 -23.25
N ARG A 106 2.71 8.49 -22.96
CA ARG A 106 1.96 9.51 -22.24
C ARG A 106 0.65 8.92 -21.70
N TYR A 107 0.09 9.56 -20.69
CA TYR A 107 -1.18 9.16 -20.08
C TYR A 107 -2.22 10.26 -20.23
N GLU A 108 -3.45 9.88 -20.54
CA GLU A 108 -4.62 10.76 -20.53
C GLU A 108 -5.59 10.29 -19.46
N LEU A 109 -6.27 11.20 -18.77
CA LEU A 109 -7.36 10.81 -17.87
C LEU A 109 -8.42 10.01 -18.63
N ALA A 110 -8.83 8.90 -18.03
CA ALA A 110 -9.91 8.07 -18.53
C ALA A 110 -11.24 8.56 -17.97
N GLU A 111 -11.78 9.58 -18.61
CA GLU A 111 -13.06 10.18 -18.25
C GLU A 111 -14.21 9.13 -18.28
N PRO A 112 -15.13 9.17 -17.30
CA PRO A 112 -16.30 8.31 -17.30
C PRO A 112 -17.36 8.77 -18.30
N THR A 113 -18.31 7.91 -18.62
CA THR A 113 -19.59 8.35 -19.20
C THR A 113 -20.39 9.12 -18.15
N HIS A 114 -21.18 10.10 -18.60
CA HIS A 114 -22.00 10.91 -17.71
C HIS A 114 -22.94 10.04 -16.88
N GLU A 115 -23.55 9.03 -17.50
CA GLU A 115 -24.57 8.19 -16.86
C GLU A 115 -24.06 7.32 -15.72
N THR A 116 -22.75 7.03 -15.69
CA THR A 116 -22.17 6.06 -14.76
C THR A 116 -21.08 6.63 -13.87
N THR A 117 -20.79 7.94 -13.99
CA THR A 117 -19.81 8.59 -13.12
C THR A 117 -20.13 8.35 -11.65
N ALA A 118 -19.09 8.21 -10.82
CA ALA A 118 -19.29 8.04 -9.40
C ALA A 118 -19.89 9.30 -8.75
N PHE A 119 -19.51 10.49 -9.23
CA PHE A 119 -19.98 11.76 -8.70
C PHE A 119 -20.22 12.78 -9.81
N HIS A 120 -21.41 13.37 -9.79
CA HIS A 120 -21.74 14.54 -10.60
C HIS A 120 -21.38 15.81 -9.82
N CYS A 121 -20.49 16.63 -10.35
CA CYS A 121 -20.12 17.91 -9.77
C CYS A 121 -20.65 19.08 -10.62
N SER A 122 -20.71 20.28 -10.02
CA SER A 122 -21.23 21.48 -10.71
C SER A 122 -20.40 21.92 -11.91
N ASP A 123 -19.13 21.50 -11.95
CA ASP A 123 -18.10 21.83 -12.93
C ASP A 123 -17.73 20.66 -13.86
N GLY A 124 -18.42 19.52 -13.74
CA GLY A 124 -18.21 18.35 -14.58
C GLY A 124 -18.41 17.04 -13.80
N ASP A 125 -18.31 15.92 -14.51
CA ASP A 125 -18.29 14.61 -13.86
C ASP A 125 -16.90 14.33 -13.30
N LEU A 126 -16.84 13.84 -12.06
CA LEU A 126 -15.56 13.53 -11.43
C LEU A 126 -14.96 12.29 -12.10
N THR A 127 -13.72 12.40 -12.58
CA THR A 127 -12.98 11.26 -13.11
C THR A 127 -12.43 10.42 -11.96
N GLY A 128 -12.52 9.09 -12.06
CA GLY A 128 -12.06 8.16 -11.02
C GLY A 128 -13.20 7.40 -10.33
N PHE A 129 -12.86 6.61 -9.32
CA PHE A 129 -13.79 5.76 -8.60
C PHE A 129 -13.48 5.72 -7.09
N PRO A 130 -14.50 5.67 -6.22
CA PRO A 130 -14.31 5.47 -4.79
C PRO A 130 -14.09 3.99 -4.46
N VAL A 131 -13.42 3.75 -3.35
CA VAL A 131 -13.11 2.44 -2.76
C VAL A 131 -13.48 2.46 -1.29
N ASP A 132 -14.11 1.38 -0.81
CA ASP A 132 -14.68 1.25 0.54
C ASP A 132 -14.41 -0.12 1.18
N ALA A 133 -14.08 -1.14 0.37
CA ALA A 133 -13.60 -2.44 0.84
C ALA A 133 -12.08 -2.60 0.66
N GLY A 134 -11.36 -1.54 0.32
CA GLY A 134 -9.93 -1.58 -0.02
C GLY A 134 -9.60 -2.36 -1.29
N MET A 135 -10.56 -2.63 -2.17
CA MET A 135 -10.40 -3.47 -3.36
C MET A 135 -10.77 -2.73 -4.64
N MET A 136 -10.20 -3.15 -5.78
CA MET A 136 -10.60 -2.70 -7.11
C MET A 136 -10.71 -3.87 -8.08
N GLY A 137 -11.39 -3.64 -9.20
CA GLY A 137 -11.42 -4.56 -10.33
C GLY A 137 -11.57 -3.86 -11.67
N PHE A 138 -11.07 -4.52 -12.72
CA PHE A 138 -11.39 -4.20 -14.10
C PHE A 138 -12.45 -5.19 -14.60
N MET A 139 -13.55 -4.68 -15.16
CA MET A 139 -14.58 -5.53 -15.77
C MET A 139 -15.07 -4.92 -17.09
N ASP A 140 -15.49 -5.75 -18.03
CA ASP A 140 -16.33 -5.28 -19.12
C ASP A 140 -17.73 -4.91 -18.59
N ALA A 141 -18.40 -3.95 -19.22
CA ALA A 141 -19.75 -3.57 -18.87
C ALA A 141 -20.73 -4.75 -18.83
N SER A 142 -20.66 -5.69 -19.79
CA SER A 142 -21.54 -6.87 -19.75
C SER A 142 -21.11 -7.91 -18.71
N VAL A 143 -19.81 -8.02 -18.44
CA VAL A 143 -19.29 -8.93 -17.40
C VAL A 143 -19.66 -8.42 -16.01
N MET A 144 -19.73 -7.10 -15.80
CA MET A 144 -20.26 -6.52 -14.57
C MET A 144 -21.76 -6.81 -14.40
N ASP A 145 -22.54 -6.88 -15.49
CA ASP A 145 -23.93 -7.33 -15.41
C ASP A 145 -24.02 -8.78 -14.88
N GLU A 146 -23.18 -9.67 -15.42
CA GLU A 146 -23.10 -11.07 -14.99
C GLU A 146 -22.62 -11.20 -13.53
N TYR A 147 -21.62 -10.40 -13.13
CA TYR A 147 -21.13 -10.35 -11.75
C TYR A 147 -22.21 -9.89 -10.76
N SER A 148 -22.97 -8.86 -11.14
CA SER A 148 -24.10 -8.38 -10.37
C SER A 148 -25.19 -9.45 -10.23
N ASP A 149 -25.54 -10.14 -11.30
CA ASP A 149 -26.53 -11.22 -11.29
C ASP A 149 -26.08 -12.40 -10.41
N PHE A 150 -24.78 -12.74 -10.46
CA PHE A 150 -24.17 -13.73 -9.58
C PHE A 150 -24.32 -13.32 -8.11
N LEU A 151 -23.88 -12.12 -7.73
CA LEU A 151 -23.96 -11.65 -6.34
C LEU A 151 -25.40 -11.60 -5.84
N HIS A 152 -26.34 -11.08 -6.63
CA HIS A 152 -27.76 -11.08 -6.26
C HIS A 152 -28.30 -12.48 -6.03
N SER A 153 -27.94 -13.44 -6.89
CA SER A 153 -28.34 -14.84 -6.73
C SER A 153 -27.70 -15.48 -5.51
N TRP A 154 -26.42 -15.23 -5.27
CA TRP A 154 -25.71 -15.74 -4.10
C TRP A 154 -26.30 -15.21 -2.79
N HIS A 155 -26.60 -13.91 -2.71
CA HIS A 155 -27.22 -13.29 -1.52
C HIS A 155 -28.64 -13.81 -1.27
N ARG A 156 -29.43 -14.02 -2.33
CA ARG A 156 -30.76 -14.63 -2.21
C ARG A 156 -30.68 -16.03 -1.58
N ASP A 157 -29.66 -16.80 -1.96
CA ASP A 157 -29.48 -18.17 -1.48
C ASP A 157 -28.73 -18.21 -0.12
N ASN A 158 -28.10 -17.10 0.28
CA ASN A 158 -27.31 -16.94 1.52
C ASN A 158 -27.64 -15.62 2.25
N PRO A 159 -28.87 -15.42 2.75
CA PRO A 159 -29.37 -14.11 3.19
C PRO A 159 -28.66 -13.51 4.41
N ASP A 160 -28.03 -14.32 5.26
CA ASP A 160 -27.34 -13.88 6.48
C ASP A 160 -25.81 -13.91 6.36
N LYS A 161 -25.27 -14.11 5.15
CA LYS A 161 -23.84 -14.27 4.91
C LYS A 161 -23.21 -13.03 4.30
N ASN A 162 -21.92 -12.85 4.55
CA ASN A 162 -21.10 -11.84 3.92
C ASN A 162 -20.39 -12.44 2.71
N HIS A 163 -20.60 -11.90 1.51
CA HIS A 163 -20.01 -12.47 0.29
C HIS A 163 -18.47 -12.41 0.28
N TYR A 164 -17.83 -11.50 1.03
CA TYR A 164 -16.40 -11.55 1.23
C TYR A 164 -16.03 -12.73 2.15
N ASP A 165 -16.46 -12.69 3.41
CA ASP A 165 -16.04 -13.67 4.43
C ASP A 165 -16.43 -15.11 4.07
N ASP A 166 -17.63 -15.28 3.51
CA ASP A 166 -18.23 -16.59 3.25
C ASP A 166 -18.01 -17.12 1.82
N TYR A 167 -17.46 -16.31 0.89
CA TYR A 167 -17.19 -16.75 -0.48
C TYR A 167 -15.79 -16.36 -0.98
N PHE A 168 -15.46 -15.06 -1.01
CA PHE A 168 -14.19 -14.61 -1.61
C PHE A 168 -12.95 -14.84 -0.73
N ALA A 169 -13.06 -14.76 0.61
CA ALA A 169 -11.92 -14.85 1.51
C ALA A 169 -11.11 -16.14 1.32
N ALA A 170 -11.77 -17.28 1.06
CA ALA A 170 -11.10 -18.54 0.78
C ALA A 170 -10.30 -18.50 -0.54
N LEU A 171 -10.82 -17.81 -1.56
CA LEU A 171 -10.16 -17.66 -2.87
C LEU A 171 -8.93 -16.74 -2.77
N PHE A 172 -9.04 -15.65 -2.02
CA PHE A 172 -7.90 -14.76 -1.73
C PHE A 172 -6.82 -15.49 -0.91
N ASN A 173 -7.21 -16.28 0.11
CA ASN A 173 -6.25 -17.06 0.87
C ASN A 173 -5.55 -18.13 0.01
N GLU A 174 -6.26 -18.80 -0.90
CA GLU A 174 -5.63 -19.72 -1.86
C GLU A 174 -4.63 -19.00 -2.79
N SER A 175 -4.95 -17.77 -3.21
CA SER A 175 -4.01 -16.93 -3.96
C SER A 175 -2.77 -16.60 -3.14
N TYR A 176 -2.93 -16.20 -1.88
CA TYR A 176 -1.83 -15.95 -0.95
C TYR A 176 -0.93 -17.19 -0.78
N GLU A 177 -1.50 -18.36 -0.58
CA GLU A 177 -0.73 -19.61 -0.44
C GLU A 177 0.10 -19.93 -1.68
N LYS A 178 -0.38 -19.56 -2.88
CA LYS A 178 0.34 -19.77 -4.15
C LYS A 178 1.45 -18.74 -4.37
N LEU A 179 1.21 -17.49 -3.99
CA LEU A 179 2.09 -16.35 -4.27
C LEU A 179 2.26 -15.45 -3.03
N PRO A 180 2.83 -15.96 -1.92
CA PRO A 180 2.95 -15.20 -0.68
C PRO A 180 3.96 -14.06 -0.78
N GLN A 181 4.91 -14.14 -1.71
CA GLN A 181 5.94 -13.12 -1.93
C GLN A 181 5.41 -11.83 -2.59
N TYR A 182 4.14 -11.82 -3.01
CA TYR A 182 3.51 -10.69 -3.70
C TYR A 182 2.27 -10.14 -2.97
N GLN A 183 1.97 -10.67 -1.79
CA GLN A 183 0.70 -10.42 -1.12
C GLN A 183 0.89 -10.36 0.39
N ARG A 184 0.10 -9.53 1.06
CA ARG A 184 -0.12 -9.64 2.49
C ARG A 184 -0.85 -10.93 2.84
N ALA A 185 -0.74 -11.30 4.12
CA ALA A 185 -1.54 -12.37 4.70
C ALA A 185 -3.03 -12.16 4.43
N GLY A 186 -3.70 -13.22 3.98
CA GLY A 186 -5.12 -13.20 3.59
C GLY A 186 -5.35 -13.06 2.08
N GLY A 187 -4.35 -12.59 1.32
CA GLY A 187 -4.41 -12.44 -0.13
C GLY A 187 -4.81 -11.03 -0.57
N ASP A 188 -4.16 -10.55 -1.62
CA ASP A 188 -4.35 -9.20 -2.15
C ASP A 188 -4.90 -9.20 -3.58
N PHE A 189 -4.87 -10.31 -4.32
CA PHE A 189 -5.47 -10.35 -5.67
C PHE A 189 -5.95 -11.75 -6.05
N ILE A 190 -6.89 -11.80 -6.99
CA ILE A 190 -7.36 -13.03 -7.64
C ILE A 190 -7.68 -12.80 -9.12
N GLU A 191 -7.51 -13.84 -9.94
CA GLU A 191 -8.29 -14.02 -11.17
C GLU A 191 -9.53 -14.83 -10.81
N TRP A 192 -10.70 -14.29 -11.10
CA TRP A 192 -11.97 -14.96 -10.84
C TRP A 192 -12.75 -15.16 -12.13
N THR A 193 -13.43 -16.29 -12.23
CA THR A 193 -14.26 -16.65 -13.37
C THR A 193 -15.72 -16.59 -12.96
N VAL A 194 -16.52 -15.81 -13.69
CA VAL A 194 -17.96 -15.70 -13.46
C VAL A 194 -18.61 -17.08 -13.68
N PRO A 195 -19.34 -17.62 -12.67
CA PRO A 195 -20.09 -18.85 -12.83
C PRO A 195 -21.06 -18.73 -14.01
N GLU A 196 -21.35 -19.86 -14.65
CA GLU A 196 -22.23 -19.98 -15.83
C GLU A 196 -21.67 -19.41 -17.15
N THR A 197 -21.11 -18.20 -17.17
CA THR A 197 -20.62 -17.57 -18.41
C THR A 197 -19.17 -17.92 -18.73
N GLY A 198 -18.34 -18.13 -17.71
CA GLY A 198 -16.92 -18.43 -17.87
C GLY A 198 -16.06 -17.22 -18.21
N HIS A 199 -16.61 -16.01 -18.20
CA HIS A 199 -15.82 -14.79 -18.38
C HIS A 199 -14.93 -14.54 -17.17
N ARG A 200 -13.70 -14.09 -17.42
CA ARG A 200 -12.69 -13.81 -16.39
C ARG A 200 -12.61 -12.32 -16.08
N LEU A 201 -12.37 -12.05 -14.81
CA LEU A 201 -12.09 -10.73 -14.27
C LEU A 201 -11.02 -10.85 -13.19
N THR A 202 -10.40 -9.72 -12.85
CA THR A 202 -9.41 -9.66 -11.77
C THR A 202 -9.88 -8.72 -10.69
N MET A 203 -9.57 -9.07 -9.45
CA MET A 203 -9.76 -8.21 -8.28
C MET A 203 -8.41 -8.06 -7.59
N ASN A 204 -8.10 -6.87 -7.10
CA ASN A 204 -6.88 -6.63 -6.35
C ASN A 204 -7.06 -5.55 -5.27
N ALA A 205 -6.24 -5.62 -4.22
CA ALA A 205 -6.19 -4.62 -3.18
C ALA A 205 -5.68 -3.30 -3.75
N THR A 206 -6.20 -2.22 -3.18
CA THR A 206 -5.86 -0.85 -3.55
C THR A 206 -4.87 -0.29 -2.55
N GLY A 207 -3.79 0.30 -3.07
CA GLY A 207 -2.68 0.93 -2.35
C GLY A 207 -2.68 0.79 -0.82
N PHE A 208 -3.16 1.84 -0.14
CA PHE A 208 -3.31 1.87 1.32
C PHE A 208 -4.75 1.56 1.81
N GLY A 209 -5.63 1.08 0.93
CA GLY A 209 -7.04 0.80 1.18
C GLY A 209 -7.96 1.86 0.58
N ASP A 210 -8.96 2.26 1.33
CA ASP A 210 -10.02 3.16 0.86
C ASP A 210 -9.50 4.51 0.36
N GLY A 211 -10.20 5.07 -0.61
CA GLY A 211 -9.79 6.30 -1.27
C GLY A 211 -10.58 6.57 -2.53
N PHE A 212 -10.13 7.57 -3.28
CA PHE A 212 -10.68 7.91 -4.59
C PHE A 212 -9.55 7.91 -5.62
N TYR A 213 -9.61 6.96 -6.54
CA TYR A 213 -8.51 6.62 -7.44
C TYR A 213 -8.79 7.07 -8.87
N GLN A 214 -7.78 7.66 -9.51
CA GLN A 214 -7.83 8.10 -10.90
C GLN A 214 -7.51 6.95 -11.86
N ILE A 215 -8.08 7.02 -13.06
CA ILE A 215 -7.90 6.02 -14.12
C ILE A 215 -7.31 6.72 -15.34
N PHE A 216 -6.37 6.08 -16.02
CA PHE A 216 -5.68 6.66 -17.16
C PHE A 216 -5.66 5.73 -18.37
N TRP A 217 -5.80 6.31 -19.56
CA TRP A 217 -5.46 5.69 -20.83
C TRP A 217 -3.97 5.88 -21.10
N GLY A 218 -3.22 4.78 -21.21
CA GLY A 218 -1.85 4.81 -21.73
C GLY A 218 -1.87 4.88 -23.24
N ILE A 219 -1.21 5.90 -23.80
CA ILE A 219 -1.16 6.14 -25.24
C ILE A 219 0.25 5.85 -25.75
N ASP A 220 0.35 5.04 -26.80
CA ASP A 220 1.63 4.66 -27.40
C ASP A 220 2.22 5.75 -28.33
N LYS A 221 3.38 5.43 -28.91
CA LYS A 221 4.09 6.30 -29.87
C LYS A 221 3.31 6.59 -31.16
N ASN A 222 2.33 5.77 -31.50
CA ASN A 222 1.48 5.90 -32.69
C ASN A 222 0.21 6.73 -32.40
N GLY A 223 -0.09 6.96 -31.12
CA GLY A 223 -1.30 7.65 -30.68
C GLY A 223 -2.46 6.70 -30.33
N ASP A 224 -2.21 5.40 -30.29
CA ASP A 224 -3.20 4.36 -29.99
C ASP A 224 -3.23 4.05 -28.48
N ILE A 225 -4.40 3.64 -27.97
CA ILE A 225 -4.54 3.19 -26.57
C ILE A 225 -3.86 1.82 -26.43
N CYS A 226 -2.80 1.74 -25.62
CA CYS A 226 -2.03 0.52 -25.39
C CYS A 226 -2.25 -0.10 -24.01
N GLU A 227 -2.75 0.66 -23.03
CA GLU A 227 -3.07 0.16 -21.69
C GLU A 227 -4.14 1.01 -20.98
N VAL A 228 -4.75 0.44 -19.94
CA VAL A 228 -5.59 1.15 -18.96
C VAL A 228 -4.92 1.00 -17.60
N THR A 229 -4.62 2.11 -16.93
CA THR A 229 -3.74 2.11 -15.76
C THR A 229 -4.40 2.86 -14.60
N VAL A 230 -4.32 2.28 -13.41
CA VAL A 230 -4.73 2.87 -12.13
C VAL A 230 -3.50 2.96 -11.22
N PRO A 231 -2.92 4.15 -11.01
CA PRO A 231 -1.89 4.34 -9.99
C PRO A 231 -2.52 4.26 -8.60
N LEU A 232 -1.92 3.47 -7.70
CA LEU A 232 -2.44 3.18 -6.37
C LEU A 232 -1.54 3.73 -5.25
N ILE A 233 -0.22 3.66 -5.46
CA ILE A 233 0.78 4.27 -4.59
C ILE A 233 1.91 4.84 -5.43
N ASP A 234 2.43 6.01 -5.04
CA ASP A 234 3.71 6.50 -5.57
C ASP A 234 4.85 5.60 -5.04
N ALA A 235 5.38 4.74 -5.92
CA ALA A 235 6.46 3.85 -5.56
C ALA A 235 7.76 4.60 -5.23
N ASP A 236 8.02 5.75 -5.89
CA ASP A 236 9.20 6.59 -5.61
C ASP A 236 9.08 7.30 -4.27
N LEU A 237 7.86 7.64 -3.84
CA LEU A 237 7.60 8.12 -2.49
C LEU A 237 7.95 7.04 -1.46
N LEU A 238 7.53 5.79 -1.67
CA LEU A 238 7.81 4.70 -0.74
C LEU A 238 9.29 4.35 -0.66
N ASP A 239 10.00 4.25 -1.79
CA ASP A 239 11.45 3.98 -1.76
C ASP A 239 12.23 5.10 -1.03
N ARG A 240 11.85 6.36 -1.25
CA ARG A 240 12.48 7.50 -0.53
C ARG A 240 12.18 7.43 0.96
N ALA A 241 10.93 7.20 1.33
CA ALA A 241 10.54 7.12 2.73
C ALA A 241 11.14 5.91 3.46
N ASP A 242 11.34 4.78 2.76
CA ASP A 242 12.06 3.62 3.27
C ASP A 242 13.56 3.95 3.45
N SER A 243 14.17 4.62 2.47
CA SER A 243 15.59 5.03 2.54
C SER A 243 15.85 6.02 3.68
N GLU A 244 15.08 7.11 3.78
CA GLU A 244 15.19 8.12 4.85
C GLU A 244 14.98 7.50 6.23
N TYR A 245 14.11 6.51 6.32
CA TYR A 245 13.90 5.78 7.55
C TYR A 245 15.11 4.91 7.92
N LEU A 246 15.66 4.15 6.98
CA LEU A 246 16.84 3.31 7.22
C LEU A 246 18.11 4.13 7.54
N GLU A 247 18.21 5.37 7.07
CA GLU A 247 19.28 6.30 7.48
C GLU A 247 19.24 6.65 8.96
N VAL A 248 18.06 6.62 9.60
CA VAL A 248 17.93 6.82 11.05
C VAL A 248 18.38 5.58 11.80
N TRP A 249 17.88 4.41 11.41
CA TRP A 249 18.25 3.13 12.01
C TRP A 249 17.86 1.95 11.11
N ASP A 250 18.79 1.03 10.86
CA ASP A 250 18.62 -0.13 9.97
C ASP A 250 18.62 -1.49 10.70
N GLY A 251 18.74 -1.47 12.04
CA GLY A 251 18.72 -2.67 12.88
C GLY A 251 17.34 -3.03 13.42
N ILE A 252 17.31 -3.84 14.49
CA ILE A 252 16.06 -4.22 15.17
C ILE A 252 15.31 -2.97 15.64
N GLU A 253 14.02 -2.87 15.33
CA GLU A 253 13.25 -1.64 15.61
C GLU A 253 13.11 -1.34 17.11
N ALA A 254 13.05 -2.38 17.95
CA ALA A 254 12.82 -2.22 19.38
C ALA A 254 14.10 -1.82 20.13
N CYS A 255 13.98 -0.83 21.00
CA CYS A 255 14.94 -0.46 22.05
C CYS A 255 14.26 -0.56 23.43
N ILE A 256 15.02 -0.44 24.51
CA ILE A 256 14.48 -0.41 25.88
C ILE A 256 14.51 1.04 26.39
N VAL A 257 13.42 1.48 27.00
CA VAL A 257 13.36 2.78 27.70
C VAL A 257 12.78 2.58 29.09
N THR A 258 13.11 3.48 30.03
CA THR A 258 12.37 3.54 31.30
C THR A 258 10.96 4.06 31.10
N ASN A 259 10.05 3.66 32.00
CA ASN A 259 8.66 4.12 31.96
C ASN A 259 8.56 5.65 32.09
N ASN A 260 9.49 6.30 32.78
CA ASN A 260 9.56 7.76 32.81
C ASN A 260 9.72 8.35 31.40
N ILE A 261 10.59 7.79 30.56
CA ILE A 261 10.75 8.24 29.17
C ILE A 261 9.49 7.91 28.36
N ALA A 262 8.96 6.69 28.51
CA ALA A 262 7.76 6.26 27.81
C ALA A 262 6.54 7.17 28.10
N ASP A 263 6.44 7.66 29.33
CA ASP A 263 5.37 8.55 29.82
C ASP A 263 5.59 10.04 29.46
N GLY A 264 6.63 10.36 28.69
CA GLY A 264 6.89 11.72 28.21
C GLY A 264 8.00 12.47 28.96
N GLY A 265 8.81 11.78 29.76
CA GLY A 265 10.05 12.31 30.36
C GLY A 265 11.24 12.29 29.41
N ASP A 266 12.28 13.08 29.71
CA ASP A 266 13.48 13.22 28.86
C ASP A 266 14.56 12.17 29.15
N ILE A 267 15.46 11.97 28.19
CA ILE A 267 16.60 11.04 28.30
C ILE A 267 17.75 11.73 29.02
N ALA A 268 18.20 11.17 30.14
CA ALA A 268 19.40 11.61 30.86
C ALA A 268 20.66 10.86 30.41
N TYR A 269 20.50 9.56 30.15
CA TYR A 269 21.60 8.64 29.85
C TYR A 269 21.14 7.57 28.85
N MET A 270 22.06 7.12 28.00
CA MET A 270 21.82 6.01 27.08
C MET A 270 23.07 5.13 26.98
N CYS A 271 22.87 3.83 26.91
CA CYS A 271 23.94 2.88 26.68
C CYS A 271 23.51 1.82 25.66
N ARG A 272 24.50 1.21 25.01
CA ARG A 272 24.29 0.12 24.07
C ARG A 272 24.84 -1.18 24.65
N GLU A 273 23.94 -2.05 25.07
CA GLU A 273 24.23 -3.37 25.60
C GLU A 273 24.27 -4.44 24.50
N GLU A 274 24.84 -5.60 24.83
CA GLU A 274 24.83 -6.77 23.95
C GLU A 274 23.44 -7.42 23.97
N SER A 275 22.77 -7.47 22.82
CA SER A 275 21.48 -8.14 22.68
C SER A 275 21.67 -9.59 22.24
N SER A 276 21.64 -10.51 23.21
CA SER A 276 21.96 -11.92 22.97
C SER A 276 20.84 -12.74 22.29
N ASP A 277 19.59 -12.27 22.33
CA ASP A 277 18.42 -12.98 21.79
C ASP A 277 17.75 -12.29 20.59
N GLY A 278 18.22 -11.10 20.20
CA GLY A 278 17.68 -10.34 19.07
C GLY A 278 16.27 -9.77 19.29
N SER A 279 15.80 -9.68 20.55
CA SER A 279 14.49 -9.11 20.87
C SER A 279 14.46 -7.57 20.82
N PHE A 280 15.62 -6.93 20.94
CA PHE A 280 15.83 -5.48 20.84
C PHE A 280 17.23 -5.18 20.29
N ASN A 281 17.51 -3.94 19.94
CA ASN A 281 18.74 -3.51 19.27
C ASN A 281 19.96 -3.24 20.16
N GLY A 282 19.85 -3.52 21.46
CA GLY A 282 20.89 -3.25 22.44
C GLY A 282 20.80 -1.86 23.08
N TRP A 283 20.06 -0.89 22.52
CA TRP A 283 19.93 0.42 23.14
C TRP A 283 19.02 0.39 24.37
N VAL A 284 19.51 0.94 25.47
CA VAL A 284 18.77 1.18 26.72
C VAL A 284 18.88 2.66 27.06
N PHE A 285 17.72 3.30 27.30
CA PHE A 285 17.62 4.72 27.62
C PHE A 285 17.04 4.93 29.01
N TYR A 286 17.64 5.84 29.77
CA TYR A 286 17.32 6.13 31.17
C TYR A 286 16.94 7.60 31.35
N GLY A 287 15.91 7.84 32.16
CA GLY A 287 15.37 9.16 32.43
C GLY A 287 16.08 9.89 33.56
N TYR A 288 15.69 11.15 33.77
CA TYR A 288 16.14 11.92 34.93
C TYR A 288 15.47 11.44 36.23
N ASP A 289 16.14 11.73 37.36
CA ASP A 289 15.64 11.47 38.72
C ASP A 289 15.31 9.99 39.03
N GLU A 290 15.98 9.07 38.34
CA GLU A 290 15.92 7.63 38.58
C GLU A 290 17.09 7.16 39.44
N GLY A 291 16.84 6.23 40.35
CA GLY A 291 17.86 5.67 41.25
C GLY A 291 17.99 4.15 41.11
N GLU A 292 18.98 3.58 41.82
CA GLU A 292 19.28 2.14 41.78
C GLU A 292 18.05 1.26 42.05
N ASP A 293 17.20 1.63 43.03
CA ASP A 293 15.98 0.88 43.34
C ASP A 293 14.98 0.87 42.16
N TYR A 294 14.94 1.93 41.36
CA TYR A 294 14.06 2.02 40.19
C TYR A 294 14.60 1.17 39.04
N TRP A 295 15.90 1.25 38.75
CA TRP A 295 16.55 0.46 37.70
C TRP A 295 16.64 -1.03 38.01
N ALA A 296 16.61 -1.41 39.29
CA ALA A 296 16.61 -2.81 39.71
C ALA A 296 15.28 -3.54 39.47
N ASP A 297 14.20 -2.82 39.16
CA ASP A 297 12.88 -3.37 38.89
C ASP A 297 12.57 -3.37 37.39
N ALA A 298 12.49 -4.57 36.81
CA ALA A 298 12.23 -4.74 35.38
C ALA A 298 10.86 -4.22 34.94
N ASP A 299 9.88 -4.10 35.85
CA ASP A 299 8.55 -3.56 35.55
C ASP A 299 8.61 -2.04 35.25
N ASN A 300 9.74 -1.37 35.54
CA ASN A 300 9.99 0.03 35.22
C ASN A 300 10.53 0.27 33.80
N PHE A 301 10.62 -0.76 32.97
CA PHE A 301 11.12 -0.68 31.59
C PHE A 301 10.11 -1.21 30.60
N CYS A 302 10.15 -0.69 29.37
CA CYS A 302 9.37 -1.24 28.27
C CYS A 302 10.13 -1.18 26.94
N LEU A 303 9.67 -2.00 25.98
CA LEU A 303 10.11 -1.90 24.59
C LEU A 303 9.51 -0.67 23.94
N TYR A 304 10.33 0.07 23.20
CA TYR A 304 9.96 1.28 22.51
C TYR A 304 10.49 1.28 21.07
N SER A 305 9.77 1.94 20.16
CA SER A 305 10.23 2.10 18.77
C SER A 305 11.45 3.02 18.74
N THR A 306 12.56 2.55 18.20
CA THR A 306 13.80 3.32 18.05
C THR A 306 13.56 4.56 17.20
N HIS A 307 12.79 4.42 16.12
CA HIS A 307 12.43 5.56 15.27
C HIS A 307 11.42 6.49 15.95
N GLY A 308 10.48 5.95 16.73
CA GLY A 308 9.59 6.75 17.56
C GLY A 308 10.37 7.58 18.57
N LEU A 309 11.39 7.00 19.20
CA LEU A 309 12.27 7.70 20.14
C LEU A 309 13.13 8.74 19.42
N ALA A 310 13.75 8.40 18.28
CA ALA A 310 14.53 9.33 17.46
C ALA A 310 13.70 10.49 16.91
N GLY A 311 12.42 10.26 16.59
CA GLY A 311 11.49 11.33 16.20
C GLY A 311 11.21 12.31 17.35
N ARG A 312 11.24 11.84 18.59
CA ARG A 312 11.09 12.67 19.80
C ARG A 312 12.40 13.34 20.22
N PHE A 313 13.53 12.66 20.03
CA PHE A 313 14.87 13.12 20.39
C PHE A 313 15.83 13.01 19.19
N PRO A 314 15.73 13.91 18.19
CA PRO A 314 16.56 13.83 16.98
C PRO A 314 18.06 13.87 17.25
N GLU A 315 18.48 14.41 18.40
CA GLU A 315 19.88 14.46 18.83
C GLU A 315 20.51 13.08 19.08
N ILE A 316 19.73 12.01 19.24
CA ILE A 316 20.27 10.65 19.41
C ILE A 316 20.66 10.02 18.07
N ILE A 317 20.10 10.49 16.95
CA ILE A 317 20.29 9.89 15.61
C ILE A 317 21.77 9.68 15.27
N PRO A 318 22.67 10.69 15.44
CA PRO A 318 24.09 10.50 15.16
C PRO A 318 24.78 9.44 16.04
N LEU A 319 24.17 9.08 17.16
CA LEU A 319 24.73 8.17 18.16
C LEU A 319 24.22 6.73 17.99
N LEU A 320 23.07 6.51 17.34
CA LEU A 320 22.42 5.19 17.25
C LEU A 320 23.32 4.12 16.61
N HIS A 321 24.21 4.50 15.70
CA HIS A 321 25.15 3.58 15.04
C HIS A 321 26.45 3.32 15.82
N SER A 322 26.59 3.86 17.04
CA SER A 322 27.75 3.61 17.91
C SER A 322 27.87 2.13 18.28
N PRO A 323 29.07 1.55 18.41
CA PRO A 323 29.24 0.13 18.70
C PRO A 323 28.62 -0.30 20.04
N GLU A 324 28.36 -1.59 20.20
CA GLU A 324 28.03 -2.17 21.51
C GLU A 324 29.10 -1.81 22.56
N GLY A 325 28.67 -1.55 23.79
CA GLY A 325 29.49 -1.01 24.86
C GLY A 325 29.60 0.53 24.88
N SER A 326 28.97 1.24 23.93
CA SER A 326 28.94 2.70 23.95
C SER A 326 27.97 3.21 25.02
N ALA A 327 28.33 4.31 25.68
CA ALA A 327 27.49 5.00 26.64
C ALA A 327 27.59 6.52 26.44
N TYR A 328 26.48 7.21 26.68
CA TYR A 328 26.37 8.65 26.52
C TYR A 328 25.52 9.24 27.64
N VAL A 329 25.98 10.38 28.18
CA VAL A 329 25.29 11.15 29.21
C VAL A 329 25.07 12.57 28.72
N ARG A 330 23.97 13.21 29.12
CA ARG A 330 23.79 14.65 28.85
C ARG A 330 24.67 15.49 29.77
N ASP A 331 25.37 16.45 29.19
CA ASP A 331 26.10 17.48 29.91
C ASP A 331 25.18 18.61 30.42
N GLU A 332 25.76 19.64 31.05
CA GLU A 332 25.02 20.80 31.59
C GLU A 332 24.30 21.61 30.50
N ASP A 333 24.75 21.52 29.25
CA ASP A 333 24.14 22.19 28.09
C ASP A 333 23.08 21.29 27.41
N GLY A 334 22.85 20.08 27.93
CA GLY A 334 21.87 19.11 27.43
C GLY A 334 22.36 18.31 26.21
N ILE A 335 23.67 18.33 25.93
CA ILE A 335 24.30 17.64 24.80
C ILE A 335 24.80 16.27 25.27
N PHE A 336 24.55 15.23 24.46
CA PHE A 336 25.12 13.91 24.73
C PHE A 336 26.63 13.89 24.49
N ILE A 337 27.38 13.52 25.54
CA ILE A 337 28.82 13.28 25.50
C ILE A 337 29.11 11.82 25.85
N ALA A 338 30.17 11.26 25.28
CA ALA A 338 30.57 9.88 25.57
C ALA A 338 30.93 9.73 27.05
N ASP A 339 30.37 8.71 27.71
CA ASP A 339 30.72 8.33 29.06
C ASP A 339 31.87 7.31 28.99
N GLU A 340 33.09 7.76 29.26
CA GLU A 340 34.31 6.93 29.21
C GLU A 340 34.54 6.12 30.51
N GLN A 341 33.52 5.94 31.34
CA GLN A 341 33.61 5.27 32.64
C GLN A 341 33.77 3.75 32.56
#